data_AF-A0A1Y5RQ49-F1
#
_entry.id   AF-A0A1Y5RQ49-F1
#
_cell.length_a   1.000
_cell.length_b   1.000
_cell.length_c   1.000
_cell.angle_alpha   90.00
_cell.angle_beta   90.00
_cell.angle_gamma   90.00
#
_symmetry.space_group_name_H-M   'P 1'
#
loop_
_entity.id
_entity.type
_entity.pdbx_description
1 polymer ?
#
loop_
_entity_poly.entity_id
_entity_poly.type
_entity_poly.pdbx_seq_one_letter_code
_entity_poly.pdbx_strand_id
1 'polypeptide(L)'
;MPQRQFTGSRIRERRLDRGLRQSDLAKRAGISPSYLNLIEHNRRRIAGKLLNEIARALQIDPQALSEGAESATVDALRRAAARPETRGAVPVDPELDRIEEFAGRFAGWAGLVAAQERRIDTLEARVRGLSDRLSHDPQLATSLHEVISAVTSIRSTSAILSGAEELDADWQRRFHRNIDNDAQRLAESSQALVRYLDTTSSDRAAPLSALEEADALFEPGNGHLARIEAEGADAIPAIVAESAALVSDAGRLVAAARLARYAADAAALPLAQFSALALVEAHDPLALVRASGAPLDRVLRRLKALPPELGHPVTGLVVADSAGVLTAMDAMAGVDLPRAGGTCPLWPVFEALGQPGRAIRVLVQLPGPQSAPLLAYAVALPKGAADYRAPVVLEATMLYLSAPAEGAAGQSPPEPIRPVGLACRICSRDACTARREPSILRAAAAPTAG
;
A
#
# COMPACT_ATOMS: atom_id res chain seq x y z
N MET A 1 -16.10 6.91 -23.62
CA MET A 1 -16.17 5.94 -24.74
C MET A 1 -17.19 4.87 -24.37
N PRO A 2 -18.19 4.54 -25.21
CA PRO A 2 -19.22 3.57 -24.83
C PRO A 2 -18.57 2.18 -24.73
N GLN A 3 -18.57 1.63 -23.52
CA GLN A 3 -18.04 0.31 -23.16
C GLN A 3 -18.46 -0.73 -24.21
N ARG A 4 -17.48 -1.39 -24.85
CA ARG A 4 -17.75 -2.58 -25.67
C ARG A 4 -18.13 -3.71 -24.70
N GLN A 5 -19.41 -3.79 -24.36
CA GLN A 5 -19.94 -4.86 -23.50
C GLN A 5 -19.74 -6.22 -24.19
N PHE A 6 -18.82 -7.05 -23.65
CA PHE A 6 -18.53 -8.42 -24.10
C PHE A 6 -19.58 -9.45 -23.63
N THR A 7 -20.84 -9.02 -23.54
CA THR A 7 -21.98 -9.81 -23.06
C THR A 7 -22.15 -11.11 -23.86
N GLY A 8 -21.83 -11.10 -25.15
CA GLY A 8 -21.90 -12.26 -26.03
C GLY A 8 -20.98 -13.41 -25.63
N SER A 9 -19.71 -13.10 -25.32
CA SER A 9 -18.72 -14.12 -24.93
C SER A 9 -19.13 -14.83 -23.63
N ARG A 10 -19.71 -14.08 -22.69
CA ARG A 10 -20.18 -14.61 -21.39
C ARG A 10 -21.42 -15.48 -21.53
N ILE A 11 -22.35 -15.08 -22.41
CA ILE A 11 -23.49 -15.92 -22.78
C ILE A 11 -23.00 -17.27 -23.31
N ARG A 12 -21.98 -17.26 -24.18
CA ARG A 12 -21.38 -18.48 -24.73
C ARG A 12 -20.71 -19.33 -23.65
N GLU A 13 -19.90 -18.73 -22.79
CA GLU A 13 -19.21 -19.42 -21.69
C GLU A 13 -20.22 -20.09 -20.75
N ARG A 14 -21.20 -19.34 -20.23
CA ARG A 14 -22.25 -19.86 -19.35
C ARG A 14 -23.13 -20.92 -20.01
N ARG A 15 -23.34 -20.81 -21.33
CA ARG A 15 -24.03 -21.85 -22.10
C ARG A 15 -23.21 -23.15 -22.12
N LEU A 16 -21.90 -23.07 -22.32
CA LEU A 16 -21.00 -24.23 -22.34
C LEU A 16 -20.86 -24.87 -20.97
N ASP A 17 -20.72 -24.07 -19.89
CA ASP A 17 -20.69 -24.56 -18.50
C ASP A 17 -21.92 -25.41 -18.15
N ARG A 18 -23.07 -25.07 -18.73
CA ARG A 18 -24.36 -25.76 -18.53
C ARG A 18 -24.61 -26.88 -19.53
N GLY A 19 -23.66 -27.20 -20.41
CA GLY A 19 -23.80 -28.24 -21.42
C GLY A 19 -24.89 -27.97 -22.47
N LEU A 20 -25.31 -26.71 -22.65
CA LEU A 20 -26.40 -26.34 -23.55
C LEU A 20 -25.90 -26.15 -24.99
N ARG A 21 -26.63 -26.71 -25.97
CA ARG A 21 -26.36 -26.42 -27.39
C ARG A 21 -26.85 -25.00 -27.73
N GLN A 22 -26.18 -24.36 -28.68
CA GLN A 22 -26.54 -23.01 -29.14
C GLN A 22 -28.00 -22.95 -29.63
N SER A 23 -28.46 -23.99 -30.34
CA SER A 23 -29.86 -24.13 -30.78
C SER A 23 -30.87 -24.12 -29.63
N ASP A 24 -30.49 -24.70 -28.49
CA ASP A 24 -31.40 -24.90 -27.36
C ASP A 24 -31.54 -23.60 -26.56
N LEU A 25 -30.43 -22.87 -26.38
CA LEU A 25 -30.47 -21.53 -25.79
C LEU A 25 -31.24 -20.56 -26.69
N ALA A 26 -31.04 -20.63 -28.01
CA ALA A 26 -31.76 -19.77 -28.96
C ALA A 26 -33.28 -20.00 -28.90
N LYS A 27 -33.72 -21.26 -28.86
CA LYS A 27 -35.14 -21.62 -28.68
C LYS A 27 -35.71 -21.11 -27.36
N ARG A 28 -34.98 -21.27 -26.25
CA ARG A 28 -35.41 -20.81 -24.92
C ARG A 28 -35.50 -19.28 -24.82
N ALA A 29 -34.65 -18.57 -25.55
CA ALA A 29 -34.61 -17.11 -25.62
C ALA A 29 -35.48 -16.53 -26.76
N GLY A 30 -36.27 -17.36 -27.46
CA GLY A 30 -37.20 -16.88 -28.50
C GLY A 30 -36.53 -16.28 -29.75
N ILE A 31 -35.27 -16.62 -30.04
CA ILE A 31 -34.50 -16.10 -31.19
C ILE A 31 -33.98 -17.22 -32.09
N SER A 32 -33.54 -16.87 -33.31
CA SER A 32 -32.96 -17.85 -34.23
C SER A 32 -31.53 -18.25 -33.80
N PRO A 33 -31.09 -19.50 -34.05
CA PRO A 33 -29.72 -19.94 -33.75
C PRO A 33 -28.66 -19.05 -34.42
N SER A 34 -28.89 -18.62 -35.66
CA SER A 34 -28.00 -17.70 -36.37
C SER A 34 -27.92 -16.32 -35.70
N TYR A 35 -29.03 -15.84 -35.12
CA TYR A 35 -29.04 -14.57 -34.39
C TYR A 35 -28.30 -14.68 -33.06
N LEU A 36 -28.50 -15.78 -32.31
CA LEU A 36 -27.72 -16.06 -31.11
C LEU A 36 -26.23 -16.20 -31.43
N ASN A 37 -25.86 -16.79 -32.56
CA ASN A 37 -24.47 -16.91 -32.98
C ASN A 37 -23.80 -15.55 -33.20
N LEU A 38 -24.51 -14.58 -33.78
CA LEU A 38 -24.01 -13.21 -33.92
C LEU A 38 -23.85 -12.51 -32.57
N ILE A 39 -24.75 -12.77 -31.62
CA ILE A 39 -24.67 -12.25 -30.25
C ILE A 39 -23.47 -12.86 -29.52
N GLU A 40 -23.31 -14.20 -29.54
CA GLU A 40 -22.22 -14.91 -28.85
C GLU A 40 -20.82 -14.55 -29.36
N HIS A 41 -20.71 -14.08 -30.61
CA HIS A 41 -19.47 -13.56 -31.18
C HIS A 41 -19.36 -12.03 -31.08
N ASN A 42 -20.20 -11.37 -30.29
CA ASN A 42 -20.27 -9.92 -30.10
C ASN A 42 -20.41 -9.10 -31.39
N ARG A 43 -20.93 -9.71 -32.47
CA ARG A 43 -21.24 -9.03 -33.74
C ARG A 43 -22.57 -8.25 -33.67
N ARG A 44 -23.44 -8.62 -32.73
CA ARG A 44 -24.72 -7.95 -32.46
C ARG A 44 -24.78 -7.58 -30.98
N ARG A 45 -25.04 -6.30 -30.68
CA ARG A 45 -25.27 -5.85 -29.30
C ARG A 45 -26.61 -6.38 -28.80
N ILE A 46 -26.68 -6.64 -27.51
CA ILE A 46 -27.86 -7.14 -26.81
C ILE A 46 -28.10 -6.28 -25.57
N ALA A 47 -29.35 -5.92 -25.31
CA ALA A 47 -29.76 -5.13 -24.15
C ALA A 47 -31.23 -5.40 -23.81
N GLY A 48 -31.65 -4.96 -22.62
CA GLY A 48 -33.06 -4.93 -22.22
C GLY A 48 -33.72 -6.31 -22.20
N LYS A 49 -34.89 -6.42 -22.85
CA LYS A 49 -35.74 -7.62 -22.80
C LYS A 49 -35.01 -8.90 -23.23
N LEU A 50 -34.26 -8.85 -24.32
CA LEU A 50 -33.58 -10.04 -24.86
C LEU A 50 -32.44 -10.51 -23.93
N LEU A 51 -31.74 -9.58 -23.28
CA LEU A 51 -30.71 -9.92 -22.30
C LEU A 51 -31.31 -10.65 -21.09
N ASN A 52 -32.44 -10.15 -20.60
CA ASN A 52 -33.18 -10.76 -19.50
C ASN A 52 -33.73 -12.15 -19.86
N GLU A 53 -34.17 -12.36 -21.09
CA GLU A 53 -34.64 -13.67 -21.58
C GLU A 53 -33.51 -14.68 -21.67
N ILE A 54 -32.33 -14.28 -22.15
CA ILE A 54 -31.14 -15.14 -22.17
C ILE A 54 -30.64 -15.43 -20.75
N ALA A 55 -30.59 -14.42 -19.86
CA ALA A 55 -30.20 -14.59 -18.47
C ALA A 55 -31.14 -15.58 -17.75
N ARG A 56 -32.45 -15.47 -17.97
CA ARG A 56 -33.46 -16.39 -17.42
C ARG A 56 -33.29 -17.80 -17.98
N ALA A 57 -33.03 -17.95 -19.28
CA ALA A 57 -32.78 -19.26 -19.90
C ALA A 57 -31.49 -19.92 -19.38
N LEU A 58 -30.51 -19.11 -18.98
CA LEU A 58 -29.26 -19.52 -18.35
C LEU A 58 -29.34 -19.54 -16.81
N GLN A 59 -30.49 -19.22 -16.21
CA GLN A 59 -30.71 -19.10 -14.75
C GLN A 59 -29.57 -18.36 -14.01
N ILE A 60 -29.21 -17.18 -14.52
CA ILE A 60 -28.24 -16.27 -13.90
C ILE A 60 -28.83 -14.86 -13.82
N ASP A 61 -28.26 -14.03 -12.96
CA ASP A 61 -28.61 -12.62 -12.88
C ASP A 61 -28.23 -11.89 -14.19
N PRO A 62 -29.13 -11.08 -14.81
CA PRO A 62 -28.78 -10.23 -15.94
C PRO A 62 -27.58 -9.30 -15.68
N GLN A 63 -27.36 -8.86 -14.43
CA GLN A 63 -26.19 -8.06 -14.06
C GLN A 63 -24.89 -8.87 -14.20
N ALA A 64 -24.92 -10.16 -13.87
CA ALA A 64 -23.79 -11.08 -14.05
C ALA A 64 -23.47 -11.40 -15.53
N LEU A 65 -24.28 -10.92 -16.50
CA LEU A 65 -23.93 -10.91 -17.93
C LEU A 65 -23.49 -9.53 -18.43
N SER A 66 -23.78 -8.47 -17.66
CA SER A 66 -23.58 -7.07 -18.01
C SER A 66 -22.33 -6.45 -17.40
N GLU A 67 -21.91 -6.92 -16.22
CA GLU A 67 -20.68 -6.43 -15.56
C GLU A 67 -19.46 -6.75 -16.42
N GLY A 68 -18.59 -5.77 -16.68
CA GLY A 68 -17.35 -6.00 -17.43
C GLY A 68 -16.50 -7.11 -16.79
N ALA A 69 -15.47 -7.59 -17.49
CA ALA A 69 -14.45 -8.41 -16.84
C ALA A 69 -14.08 -7.75 -15.50
N GLU A 70 -14.18 -8.48 -14.39
CA GLU A 70 -14.04 -7.96 -13.02
C GLU A 70 -12.96 -6.87 -13.00
N SER A 71 -13.32 -5.63 -12.66
CA SER A 71 -12.38 -4.49 -12.69
C SER A 71 -11.05 -4.85 -12.05
N ALA A 72 -11.11 -5.62 -10.96
CA ALA A 72 -9.96 -6.15 -10.23
C ALA A 72 -9.01 -7.03 -11.08
N THR A 73 -9.54 -7.88 -11.96
CA THR A 73 -8.73 -8.76 -12.83
C THR A 73 -8.05 -7.94 -13.93
N VAL A 74 -8.76 -6.98 -14.54
CA VAL A 74 -8.18 -6.08 -15.54
C VAL A 74 -7.08 -5.21 -14.91
N ASP A 75 -7.32 -4.68 -13.72
CA ASP A 75 -6.34 -3.88 -12.97
C ASP A 75 -5.10 -4.71 -12.60
N ALA A 76 -5.28 -5.96 -12.17
CA ALA A 76 -4.17 -6.87 -11.89
C ALA A 76 -3.35 -7.19 -13.15
N LEU A 77 -3.99 -7.39 -14.31
CA LEU A 77 -3.28 -7.59 -15.58
C LEU A 77 -2.49 -6.33 -15.99
N ARG A 78 -3.04 -5.13 -15.80
CA ARG A 78 -2.32 -3.87 -16.05
C ARG A 78 -1.09 -3.75 -15.15
N ARG A 79 -1.21 -4.10 -13.87
CA ARG A 79 -0.08 -4.10 -12.93
C ARG A 79 1.01 -5.09 -13.34
N ALA A 80 0.63 -6.32 -13.67
CA ALA A 80 1.56 -7.35 -14.13
C ALA A 80 2.38 -6.91 -15.37
N ALA A 81 1.73 -6.23 -16.32
CA ALA A 81 2.37 -5.69 -17.51
C ALA A 81 3.23 -4.43 -17.24
N ALA A 82 2.94 -3.69 -16.17
CA ALA A 82 3.67 -2.48 -15.80
C ALA A 82 4.93 -2.75 -14.94
N ARG A 83 5.16 -4.00 -14.52
CA ARG A 83 6.33 -4.36 -13.70
C ARG A 83 7.65 -4.11 -14.45
N PRO A 84 8.63 -3.45 -13.81
CA PRO A 84 9.96 -3.25 -14.42
C PRO A 84 10.65 -4.55 -14.81
N GLU A 85 10.47 -5.62 -14.03
CA GLU A 85 11.12 -6.91 -14.19
C GLU A 85 10.57 -7.72 -15.36
N THR A 86 9.32 -7.45 -15.76
CA THR A 86 8.65 -8.14 -16.87
C THR A 86 8.81 -7.41 -18.20
N ARG A 87 9.25 -6.14 -18.17
CA ARG A 87 9.45 -5.33 -19.37
C ARG A 87 10.62 -5.88 -20.21
N GLY A 88 10.32 -6.31 -21.44
CA GLY A 88 11.29 -6.97 -22.32
C GLY A 88 11.65 -8.40 -21.93
N ALA A 89 11.01 -8.96 -20.88
CA ALA A 89 11.17 -10.38 -20.52
C ALA A 89 10.46 -11.30 -21.52
N VAL A 90 9.46 -10.78 -22.23
CA VAL A 90 8.76 -11.44 -23.32
C VAL A 90 9.13 -10.81 -24.66
N PRO A 91 9.17 -11.59 -25.76
CA PRO A 91 9.56 -11.10 -27.09
C PRO A 91 8.63 -10.02 -27.67
N VAL A 92 7.39 -9.97 -27.18
CA VAL A 92 6.35 -9.03 -27.62
C VAL A 92 5.71 -8.45 -26.36
N ASP A 93 5.61 -7.13 -26.30
CA ASP A 93 4.96 -6.43 -25.19
C ASP A 93 3.44 -6.72 -25.17
N PRO A 94 2.82 -6.86 -23.98
CA PRO A 94 1.38 -7.09 -23.87
C PRO A 94 0.54 -5.96 -24.48
N GLU A 95 -0.49 -6.30 -25.27
CA GLU A 95 -1.40 -5.33 -25.89
C GLU A 95 -2.41 -4.74 -24.88
N LEU A 96 -1.99 -3.69 -24.16
CA LEU A 96 -2.77 -3.04 -23.11
C LEU A 96 -4.10 -2.44 -23.59
N ASP A 97 -4.18 -2.02 -24.86
CA ASP A 97 -5.39 -1.49 -25.50
C ASP A 97 -6.48 -2.56 -25.69
N ARG A 98 -6.09 -3.84 -25.65
CA ARG A 98 -7.00 -5.00 -25.81
C ARG A 98 -7.14 -5.84 -24.54
N ILE A 99 -6.69 -5.32 -23.39
CA ILE A 99 -6.65 -6.08 -22.13
C ILE A 99 -8.04 -6.57 -21.68
N GLU A 100 -9.09 -5.78 -21.90
CA GLU A 100 -10.47 -6.15 -21.58
C GLU A 100 -10.97 -7.29 -22.49
N GLU A 101 -10.56 -7.30 -23.76
CA GLU A 101 -10.86 -8.37 -24.70
C GLU A 101 -10.15 -9.66 -24.29
N PHE A 102 -8.88 -9.57 -23.87
CA PHE A 102 -8.11 -10.71 -23.37
C PHE A 102 -8.74 -11.29 -22.11
N ALA A 103 -9.05 -10.45 -21.12
CA ALA A 103 -9.67 -10.87 -19.87
C ALA A 103 -11.03 -11.57 -20.10
N GLY A 104 -11.84 -11.05 -21.02
CA GLY A 104 -13.14 -11.64 -21.35
C GLY A 104 -13.07 -12.91 -22.22
N ARG A 105 -12.06 -13.03 -23.10
CA ARG A 105 -11.92 -14.19 -24.01
C ARG A 105 -11.17 -15.36 -23.38
N PHE A 106 -10.25 -15.08 -22.45
CA PHE A 106 -9.36 -16.06 -21.83
C PHE A 106 -9.41 -15.94 -20.30
N ALA A 107 -10.61 -16.02 -19.72
CA ALA A 107 -10.85 -15.79 -18.28
C ALA A 107 -9.94 -16.63 -17.36
N GLY A 108 -9.68 -17.91 -17.69
CA GLY A 108 -8.79 -18.76 -16.89
C GLY A 108 -7.32 -18.29 -16.88
N TRP A 109 -6.81 -17.85 -18.03
CA TRP A 109 -5.45 -17.30 -18.13
C TRP A 109 -5.34 -15.93 -17.47
N ALA A 110 -6.35 -15.08 -17.67
CA ALA A 110 -6.44 -13.78 -17.01
C ALA A 110 -6.46 -13.93 -15.48
N GLY A 111 -7.25 -14.87 -14.97
CA GLY A 111 -7.31 -15.20 -13.54
C GLY A 111 -5.99 -15.73 -12.99
N LEU A 112 -5.29 -16.59 -13.74
CA LEU A 112 -3.96 -17.09 -13.34
C LEU A 112 -2.94 -15.95 -13.23
N VAL A 113 -2.86 -15.07 -14.23
CA VAL A 113 -1.93 -13.93 -14.20
C VAL A 113 -2.28 -12.99 -13.05
N ALA A 114 -3.57 -12.69 -12.84
CA ALA A 114 -4.01 -11.87 -11.70
C ALA A 114 -3.67 -12.52 -10.35
N ALA A 115 -3.75 -13.85 -10.23
CA ALA A 115 -3.35 -14.57 -9.03
C ALA A 115 -1.84 -14.57 -8.80
N GLN A 116 -1.03 -14.71 -9.86
CA GLN A 116 0.42 -14.58 -9.77
C GLN A 116 0.82 -13.17 -9.39
N GLU A 117 0.16 -12.15 -9.95
CA GLU A 117 0.41 -10.75 -9.61
C GLU A 117 0.19 -10.49 -8.11
N ARG A 118 -0.94 -10.94 -7.57
CA ARG A 118 -1.19 -10.86 -6.12
C ARG A 118 -0.14 -11.60 -5.30
N ARG A 119 0.29 -12.78 -5.76
CA ARG A 119 1.32 -13.57 -5.07
C ARG A 119 2.67 -12.85 -5.08
N ILE A 120 3.04 -12.22 -6.20
CA ILE A 120 4.29 -11.46 -6.32
C ILE A 120 4.23 -10.23 -5.41
N ASP A 121 3.12 -9.49 -5.39
CA ASP A 121 2.90 -8.37 -4.46
C ASP A 121 3.12 -8.80 -3.00
N THR A 122 2.53 -9.92 -2.59
CA THR A 122 2.71 -10.48 -1.24
C THR A 122 4.18 -10.86 -0.96
N LEU A 123 4.87 -11.47 -1.93
CA LEU A 123 6.27 -11.85 -1.78
C LEU A 123 7.19 -10.62 -1.69
N GLU A 124 6.95 -9.60 -2.51
CA GLU A 124 7.71 -8.35 -2.46
C GLU A 124 7.48 -7.58 -1.17
N ALA A 125 6.23 -7.52 -0.69
CA ALA A 125 5.92 -6.95 0.62
C ALA A 125 6.66 -7.72 1.74
N ARG A 126 6.72 -9.05 1.66
CA ARG A 126 7.48 -9.88 2.61
C ARG A 126 8.99 -9.58 2.56
N VAL A 127 9.57 -9.46 1.37
CA VAL A 127 10.99 -9.09 1.21
C VAL A 127 11.27 -7.68 1.72
N ARG A 128 10.39 -6.72 1.44
CA ARG A 128 10.49 -5.34 1.97
C ARG A 128 10.44 -5.34 3.49
N GLY A 129 9.49 -6.03 4.10
CA GLY A 129 9.37 -6.16 5.56
C GLY A 129 10.61 -6.82 6.18
N LEU A 130 11.15 -7.88 5.56
CA LEU A 130 12.40 -8.49 6.01
C LEU A 130 13.59 -7.52 5.89
N SER A 131 13.72 -6.81 4.78
CA SER A 131 14.81 -5.85 4.56
C SER A 131 14.72 -4.66 5.52
N ASP A 132 13.51 -4.19 5.86
CA ASP A 132 13.32 -3.10 6.80
C ASP A 132 13.75 -3.52 8.21
N ARG A 133 13.35 -4.72 8.64
CA ARG A 133 13.78 -5.29 9.93
C ARG A 133 15.28 -5.55 9.98
N LEU A 134 15.87 -6.10 8.93
CA LEU A 134 17.33 -6.26 8.83
C LEU A 134 18.08 -4.93 8.96
N SER A 135 17.48 -3.82 8.52
CA SER A 135 18.14 -2.51 8.51
C SER A 135 17.87 -1.70 9.78
N HIS A 136 16.72 -1.90 10.43
CA HIS A 136 16.24 -1.03 11.51
C HIS A 136 15.87 -1.77 12.80
N ASP A 137 16.14 -3.07 12.93
CA ASP A 137 15.88 -3.78 14.18
C ASP A 137 17.01 -3.49 15.21
N PRO A 138 16.71 -2.77 16.30
CA PRO A 138 17.69 -2.42 17.32
C PRO A 138 18.24 -3.66 18.06
N GLN A 139 17.47 -4.75 18.14
CA GLN A 139 17.89 -6.01 18.73
C GLN A 139 18.90 -6.74 17.82
N LEU A 140 18.66 -6.75 16.51
CA LEU A 140 19.64 -7.28 15.54
C LEU A 140 20.94 -6.46 15.54
N ALA A 141 20.84 -5.13 15.56
CA ALA A 141 21.99 -4.24 15.62
C ALA A 141 22.83 -4.48 16.90
N THR A 142 22.16 -4.68 18.04
CA THR A 142 22.81 -4.99 19.32
C THR A 142 23.55 -6.33 19.25
N SER A 143 22.90 -7.39 18.76
CA SER A 143 23.52 -8.71 18.64
C SER A 143 24.70 -8.73 17.66
N LEU A 144 24.64 -7.97 16.56
CA LEU A 144 25.78 -7.80 15.65
C LEU A 144 26.95 -7.08 16.34
N HIS A 145 26.66 -6.05 17.14
CA HIS A 145 27.68 -5.32 17.89
C HIS A 145 28.36 -6.19 18.95
N GLU A 146 27.60 -7.06 19.63
CA GLU A 146 28.13 -8.04 20.60
C GLU A 146 29.07 -9.04 19.93
N VAL A 147 28.69 -9.57 18.76
CA VAL A 147 29.54 -10.46 17.96
C VAL A 147 30.85 -9.76 17.55
N ILE A 148 30.75 -8.55 17.00
CA ILE A 148 31.94 -7.77 16.57
C ILE A 148 32.84 -7.46 17.76
N SER A 149 32.27 -7.10 18.91
CA SER A 149 33.02 -6.78 20.13
C SER A 149 33.74 -8.02 20.67
N ALA A 150 33.06 -9.17 20.74
CA ALA A 150 33.67 -10.43 21.18
C ALA A 150 34.81 -10.87 20.25
N VAL A 151 34.59 -10.85 18.92
CA VAL A 151 35.64 -11.17 17.93
C VAL A 151 36.84 -10.22 18.05
N THR A 152 36.59 -8.93 18.24
CA THR A 152 37.66 -7.93 18.39
C THR A 152 38.47 -8.16 19.67
N SER A 153 37.79 -8.46 20.78
CA SER A 153 38.43 -8.78 22.06
C SER A 153 39.29 -10.04 21.97
N ILE A 154 38.76 -11.12 21.40
CA ILE A 154 39.50 -12.37 21.16
C ILE A 154 40.74 -12.08 20.32
N ARG A 155 40.59 -11.37 19.18
CA ARG A 155 41.72 -11.04 18.30
C ARG A 155 42.80 -10.25 19.03
N SER A 156 42.41 -9.25 19.82
CA SER A 156 43.35 -8.42 20.58
C SER A 156 44.10 -9.22 21.65
N THR A 157 43.39 -10.07 22.38
CA THR A 157 43.97 -10.91 23.45
C THR A 157 44.87 -12.00 22.88
N SER A 158 44.46 -12.64 21.78
CA SER A 158 45.28 -13.61 21.05
C SER A 158 46.54 -12.96 20.49
N ALA A 159 46.47 -11.74 19.96
CA ALA A 159 47.64 -11.02 19.44
C ALA A 159 48.68 -10.77 20.54
N ILE A 160 48.25 -10.39 21.75
CA ILE A 160 49.13 -10.21 22.92
C ILE A 160 49.80 -11.53 23.30
N LEU A 161 49.04 -12.63 23.37
CA LEU A 161 49.57 -13.95 23.70
C LEU A 161 50.52 -14.52 22.63
N SER A 162 50.36 -14.11 21.36
CA SER A 162 51.25 -14.50 20.25
C SER A 162 52.45 -13.57 20.06
N GLY A 163 52.54 -12.48 20.83
CA GLY A 163 53.63 -11.51 20.77
C GLY A 163 54.96 -12.08 21.25
N ALA A 164 56.06 -11.41 20.93
CA ALA A 164 57.42 -11.85 21.28
C ALA A 164 57.86 -11.49 22.71
N GLU A 165 57.01 -10.85 23.51
CA GLU A 165 57.30 -10.51 24.91
C GLU A 165 56.94 -11.66 25.85
N GLU A 166 57.85 -12.04 26.75
CA GLU A 166 57.58 -13.05 27.78
C GLU A 166 56.61 -12.49 28.83
N LEU A 167 55.41 -13.05 28.88
CA LEU A 167 54.39 -12.75 29.88
C LEU A 167 54.57 -13.66 31.09
N ASP A 168 54.30 -13.16 32.30
CA ASP A 168 54.28 -14.01 33.49
C ASP A 168 53.08 -14.99 33.48
N ALA A 169 53.20 -16.04 34.29
CA ALA A 169 52.21 -17.10 34.37
C ALA A 169 50.84 -16.65 34.93
N ASP A 170 50.75 -15.54 35.66
CA ASP A 170 49.47 -15.00 36.15
C ASP A 170 48.73 -14.25 35.05
N TRP A 171 49.44 -13.40 34.30
CA TRP A 171 48.90 -12.70 33.13
C TRP A 171 48.48 -13.65 32.03
N GLN A 172 49.28 -14.68 31.73
CA GLN A 172 48.93 -15.69 30.75
C GLN A 172 47.63 -16.42 31.11
N ARG A 173 47.46 -16.82 32.40
CA ARG A 173 46.21 -17.42 32.89
C ARG A 173 45.01 -16.48 32.81
N ARG A 174 45.20 -15.17 33.01
CA ARG A 174 44.13 -14.17 32.85
C ARG A 174 43.71 -14.02 31.39
N PHE A 175 44.67 -13.92 30.46
CA PHE A 175 44.37 -13.79 29.04
C PHE A 175 43.69 -15.04 28.47
N HIS A 176 44.12 -16.25 28.86
CA HIS A 176 43.42 -17.48 28.48
C HIS A 176 41.96 -17.49 28.98
N ARG A 177 41.71 -17.05 30.21
CA ARG A 177 40.36 -16.95 30.77
C ARG A 177 39.50 -15.90 30.04
N ASN A 178 40.10 -14.77 29.64
CA ASN A 178 39.41 -13.74 28.86
C ASN A 178 39.00 -14.27 27.49
N ILE A 179 39.90 -14.98 26.79
CA ILE A 179 39.58 -15.62 25.49
C ILE A 179 38.45 -16.63 25.66
N ASP A 180 38.50 -17.48 26.68
CA ASP A 180 37.46 -18.48 26.93
C ASP A 180 36.08 -17.83 27.17
N ASN A 181 36.03 -16.79 28.01
CA ASN A 181 34.81 -16.02 28.27
C ASN A 181 34.28 -15.31 27.02
N ASP A 182 35.16 -14.69 26.22
CA ASP A 182 34.76 -13.98 25.01
C ASP A 182 34.33 -14.95 23.89
N ALA A 183 34.97 -16.12 23.80
CA ALA A 183 34.58 -17.18 22.87
C ALA A 183 33.21 -17.76 23.22
N GLN A 184 32.93 -17.94 24.51
CA GLN A 184 31.62 -18.37 25.00
C GLN A 184 30.54 -17.31 24.68
N ARG A 185 30.82 -16.02 24.95
CA ARG A 185 29.91 -14.91 24.60
C ARG A 185 29.65 -14.84 23.10
N LEU A 186 30.67 -15.06 22.27
CA LEU A 186 30.53 -15.11 20.82
C LEU A 186 29.59 -16.26 20.40
N ALA A 187 29.80 -17.46 20.94
CA ALA A 187 28.97 -18.62 20.63
C ALA A 187 27.49 -18.38 21.00
N GLU A 188 27.24 -17.84 22.19
CA GLU A 188 25.89 -17.50 22.66
C GLU A 188 25.22 -16.44 21.79
N SER A 189 25.94 -15.37 21.46
CA SER A 189 25.44 -14.27 20.61
C SER A 189 25.14 -14.76 19.19
N SER A 190 26.01 -15.61 18.61
CA SER A 190 25.78 -16.23 17.31
C SER A 190 24.57 -17.17 17.31
N GLN A 191 24.38 -17.98 18.35
CA GLN A 191 23.19 -18.84 18.49
C GLN A 191 21.89 -18.04 18.68
N ALA A 192 21.94 -16.93 19.42
CA ALA A 192 20.80 -16.02 19.57
C ALA A 192 20.42 -15.38 18.22
N LEU A 193 21.41 -14.96 17.44
CA LEU A 193 21.21 -14.36 16.12
C LEU A 193 20.62 -15.35 15.10
N VAL A 194 21.10 -16.60 15.09
CA VAL A 194 20.53 -17.67 14.25
C VAL A 194 19.08 -17.97 14.65
N ARG A 195 18.78 -18.13 15.95
CA ARG A 195 17.39 -18.35 16.41
C ARG A 195 16.45 -17.21 16.04
N TYR A 196 16.92 -15.97 16.14
CA TYR A 196 16.16 -14.80 15.74
C TYR A 196 15.85 -14.83 14.23
N LEU A 197 16.85 -15.13 13.38
CA LEU A 197 16.68 -15.25 11.93
C LEU A 197 15.80 -16.44 11.51
N ASP A 198 15.90 -17.58 12.20
CA ASP A 198 15.05 -18.76 11.99
C ASP A 198 13.59 -18.46 12.38
N THR A 199 13.38 -17.70 13.46
CA THR A 199 12.04 -17.26 13.88
C THR A 199 11.40 -16.36 12.83
N THR A 200 12.18 -15.50 12.18
CA THR A 200 11.71 -14.68 11.05
C THR A 200 11.52 -15.43 9.74
N SER A 201 12.13 -16.62 9.59
CA SER A 201 12.04 -17.48 8.40
C SER A 201 10.89 -18.49 8.48
N SER A 202 10.46 -18.84 9.69
CA SER A 202 9.30 -19.70 9.92
C SER A 202 7.99 -19.02 9.48
N ASP A 203 7.06 -19.80 8.93
CA ASP A 203 5.83 -19.41 8.22
C ASP A 203 4.76 -18.66 9.04
N ARG A 204 5.14 -18.02 10.16
CA ARG A 204 4.31 -17.05 10.85
C ARG A 204 4.61 -15.68 10.29
N ALA A 205 3.61 -15.03 9.70
CA ALA A 205 3.63 -13.59 9.52
C ALA A 205 4.20 -12.97 10.80
N ALA A 206 5.26 -12.17 10.66
CA ALA A 206 5.85 -11.48 11.80
C ALA A 206 4.73 -10.79 12.60
N PRO A 207 4.79 -10.78 13.94
CA PRO A 207 3.81 -10.04 14.71
C PRO A 207 3.85 -8.58 14.24
N LEU A 208 2.72 -8.10 13.72
CA LEU A 208 2.52 -6.71 13.35
C LEU A 208 2.82 -5.83 14.58
N SER A 209 3.43 -4.67 14.36
CA SER A 209 3.48 -3.64 15.40
C SER A 209 2.07 -3.17 15.74
N ALA A 210 1.89 -2.56 16.92
CA ALA A 210 0.60 -2.04 17.34
C ALA A 210 -0.02 -1.04 16.34
N LEU A 211 0.83 -0.28 15.62
CA LEU A 211 0.38 0.63 14.55
C LEU A 211 -0.09 -0.16 13.32
N GLU A 212 0.66 -1.17 12.90
CA GLU A 212 0.30 -2.01 11.75
C GLU A 212 -0.96 -2.83 12.00
N GLU A 213 -1.16 -3.35 13.21
CA GLU A 213 -2.44 -3.96 13.63
C GLU A 213 -3.61 -2.97 13.47
N ALA A 214 -3.40 -1.72 13.91
CA ALA A 214 -4.39 -0.66 13.81
C ALA A 214 -4.62 -0.16 12.37
N ASP A 215 -3.68 -0.32 11.44
CA ASP A 215 -3.86 -0.05 10.01
C ASP A 215 -4.57 -1.19 9.29
N ALA A 216 -4.20 -2.43 9.59
CA ALA A 216 -4.86 -3.64 9.06
C ALA A 216 -6.37 -3.67 9.37
N LEU A 217 -6.80 -3.05 10.46
CA LEU A 217 -8.22 -2.87 10.78
C LEU A 217 -8.98 -2.03 9.74
N PHE A 218 -8.34 -1.04 9.12
CA PHE A 218 -8.96 -0.08 8.19
C PHE A 218 -8.85 -0.51 6.72
N GLU A 219 -7.94 -1.43 6.39
CA GLU A 219 -7.70 -1.88 5.01
C GLU A 219 -8.95 -2.45 4.29
N PRO A 220 -9.76 -3.35 4.90
CA PRO A 220 -10.86 -3.98 4.19
C PRO A 220 -11.94 -3.00 3.71
N GLY A 221 -12.14 -1.91 4.44
CA GLY A 221 -13.10 -0.85 4.10
C GLY A 221 -12.48 0.29 3.30
N ASN A 222 -11.22 0.18 2.86
CA ASN A 222 -10.46 1.29 2.29
C ASN A 222 -10.53 2.56 3.19
N GLY A 223 -10.41 2.38 4.50
CA GLY A 223 -10.54 3.46 5.48
C GLY A 223 -11.97 3.81 5.90
N HIS A 224 -13.01 3.29 5.23
CA HIS A 224 -14.41 3.50 5.61
C HIS A 224 -14.87 2.50 6.68
N LEU A 225 -15.53 3.00 7.74
CA LEU A 225 -16.02 2.18 8.86
C LEU A 225 -17.53 2.34 9.06
N ALA A 226 -18.32 1.57 8.32
CA ALA A 226 -19.78 1.65 8.30
C ALA A 226 -20.44 1.57 9.71
N ARG A 227 -19.90 0.74 10.60
CA ARG A 227 -20.43 0.60 11.96
C ARG A 227 -20.26 1.88 12.79
N ILE A 228 -19.13 2.57 12.67
CA ILE A 228 -18.92 3.87 13.34
C ILE A 228 -19.78 4.96 12.69
N GLU A 229 -20.00 4.92 11.37
CA GLU A 229 -20.92 5.86 10.71
C GLU A 229 -22.36 5.74 11.21
N ALA A 230 -22.79 4.53 11.58
CA ALA A 230 -24.14 4.26 12.06
C ALA A 230 -24.32 4.48 13.57
N GLU A 231 -23.36 4.00 14.37
CA GLU A 231 -23.46 3.92 15.84
C GLU A 231 -22.54 4.92 16.57
N GLY A 232 -21.68 5.64 15.85
CA GLY A 232 -20.73 6.58 16.43
C GLY A 232 -19.65 5.92 17.28
N ALA A 233 -19.23 6.61 18.35
CA ALA A 233 -18.18 6.15 19.25
C ALA A 233 -18.57 4.89 20.05
N ASP A 234 -19.88 4.61 20.19
CA ASP A 234 -20.38 3.48 20.97
C ASP A 234 -20.06 2.12 20.32
N ALA A 235 -19.78 2.11 19.00
CA ALA A 235 -19.34 0.91 18.29
C ALA A 235 -17.90 0.48 18.60
N ILE A 236 -17.06 1.38 19.15
CA ILE A 236 -15.61 1.16 19.29
C ILE A 236 -15.29 -0.10 20.11
N PRO A 237 -15.88 -0.34 21.30
CA PRO A 237 -15.57 -1.53 22.09
C PRO A 237 -15.84 -2.83 21.35
N ALA A 238 -16.94 -2.88 20.60
CA ALA A 238 -17.33 -4.06 19.83
C ALA A 238 -16.38 -4.30 18.64
N ILE A 239 -16.04 -3.25 17.88
CA ILE A 239 -15.08 -3.35 16.76
C ILE A 239 -13.71 -3.86 17.24
N VAL A 240 -13.23 -3.33 18.38
CA VAL A 240 -11.93 -3.73 18.95
C VAL A 240 -11.95 -5.17 19.47
N ALA A 241 -13.07 -5.62 20.03
CA ALA A 241 -13.23 -6.98 20.54
C ALA A 241 -13.39 -8.04 19.42
N GLU A 242 -14.10 -7.69 18.35
CA GLU A 242 -14.43 -8.60 17.24
C GLU A 242 -13.32 -8.68 16.17
N SER A 243 -12.38 -7.72 16.14
CA SER A 243 -11.35 -7.68 15.11
C SER A 243 -10.29 -8.78 15.27
N ALA A 244 -10.15 -9.59 14.22
CA ALA A 244 -9.07 -10.57 14.09
C ALA A 244 -7.70 -9.93 13.75
N ALA A 245 -7.68 -8.66 13.30
CA ALA A 245 -6.45 -7.94 12.98
C ALA A 245 -5.73 -7.43 14.25
N LEU A 246 -6.46 -7.29 15.36
CA LEU A 246 -5.92 -6.81 16.64
C LEU A 246 -5.57 -8.02 17.53
N VAL A 247 -4.28 -8.31 17.59
CA VAL A 247 -3.70 -9.44 18.31
C VAL A 247 -3.23 -9.00 19.70
N SER A 248 -2.59 -7.83 19.80
CA SER A 248 -1.98 -7.34 21.04
C SER A 248 -2.82 -6.29 21.76
N ASP A 249 -2.66 -6.19 23.09
CA ASP A 249 -3.32 -5.12 23.88
C ASP A 249 -2.84 -3.72 23.45
N ALA A 250 -1.57 -3.61 23.05
CA ALA A 250 -1.03 -2.38 22.49
C ALA A 250 -1.71 -2.03 21.15
N GLY A 251 -1.91 -3.01 20.26
CA GLY A 251 -2.66 -2.84 19.02
C GLY A 251 -4.10 -2.40 19.27
N ARG A 252 -4.79 -3.02 20.25
CA ARG A 252 -6.14 -2.61 20.67
C ARG A 252 -6.18 -1.17 21.17
N LEU A 253 -5.20 -0.74 21.97
CA LEU A 253 -5.11 0.62 22.49
C LEU A 253 -4.92 1.65 21.37
N VAL A 254 -3.98 1.40 20.47
CA VAL A 254 -3.70 2.28 19.33
C VAL A 254 -4.89 2.34 18.37
N ALA A 255 -5.51 1.19 18.07
CA ALA A 255 -6.71 1.13 17.26
C ALA A 255 -7.87 1.91 17.89
N ALA A 256 -8.13 1.75 19.19
CA ALA A 256 -9.19 2.47 19.89
C ALA A 256 -9.01 4.00 19.79
N ALA A 257 -7.78 4.50 19.96
CA ALA A 257 -7.49 5.93 19.81
C ALA A 257 -7.75 6.43 18.38
N ARG A 258 -7.39 5.64 17.37
CA ARG A 258 -7.65 5.97 15.97
C ARG A 258 -9.14 5.90 15.62
N LEU A 259 -9.86 4.91 16.11
CA LEU A 259 -11.31 4.77 15.94
C LEU A 259 -12.06 5.93 16.60
N ALA A 260 -11.62 6.37 17.78
CA ALA A 260 -12.18 7.55 18.45
C ALA A 260 -11.97 8.83 17.61
N ARG A 261 -10.80 8.99 16.99
CA ARG A 261 -10.54 10.10 16.05
C ARG A 261 -11.45 10.01 14.82
N TYR A 262 -11.63 8.82 14.24
CA TYR A 262 -12.58 8.61 13.14
C TYR A 262 -14.01 9.00 13.56
N ALA A 263 -14.48 8.53 14.71
CA ALA A 263 -15.82 8.84 15.22
C ALA A 263 -16.02 10.34 15.43
N ALA A 264 -15.01 11.04 15.97
CA ALA A 264 -15.05 12.49 16.13
C ALA A 264 -15.10 13.24 14.79
N ASP A 265 -14.33 12.78 13.80
CA ASP A 265 -14.35 13.35 12.45
C ASP A 265 -15.70 13.09 11.75
N ALA A 266 -16.28 11.89 11.91
CA ALA A 266 -17.59 11.53 11.37
C ALA A 266 -18.74 12.31 12.03
N ALA A 267 -18.67 12.54 13.34
CA ALA A 267 -19.64 13.39 14.05
C ALA A 267 -19.58 14.86 13.62
N ALA A 268 -18.37 15.37 13.35
CA ALA A 268 -18.17 16.75 12.87
C ALA A 268 -18.56 16.92 11.39
N LEU A 269 -18.37 15.88 10.57
CA LEU A 269 -18.65 15.87 9.13
C LEU A 269 -19.50 14.63 8.77
N PRO A 270 -20.83 14.68 8.99
CA PRO A 270 -21.70 13.53 8.75
C PRO A 270 -21.62 13.01 7.31
N LEU A 271 -21.58 11.68 7.14
CA LEU A 271 -21.26 11.03 5.86
C LEU A 271 -22.11 11.54 4.69
N ALA A 272 -23.44 11.56 4.85
CA ALA A 272 -24.35 11.93 3.77
C ALA A 272 -24.14 13.37 3.29
N GLN A 273 -23.95 14.31 4.22
CA GLN A 273 -23.76 15.73 3.94
C GLN A 273 -22.38 15.98 3.33
N PHE A 274 -21.35 15.38 3.92
CA PHE A 274 -19.97 15.54 3.45
C PHE A 274 -19.72 14.85 2.11
N SER A 275 -20.31 13.68 1.87
CA SER A 275 -20.27 12.98 0.58
C SER A 275 -20.87 13.84 -0.54
N ALA A 276 -22.08 14.37 -0.34
CA ALA A 276 -22.71 15.24 -1.32
C ALA A 276 -21.87 16.50 -1.60
N LEU A 277 -21.34 17.13 -0.55
CA LEU A 277 -20.47 18.30 -0.67
C LEU A 277 -19.16 17.99 -1.41
N ALA A 278 -18.52 16.86 -1.12
CA ALA A 278 -17.29 16.42 -1.79
C ALA A 278 -17.49 16.23 -3.29
N LEU A 279 -18.64 15.72 -3.72
CA LEU A 279 -18.97 15.59 -5.14
C LEU A 279 -19.19 16.95 -5.82
N VAL A 280 -19.84 17.90 -5.14
CA VAL A 280 -20.08 19.26 -5.66
C VAL A 280 -18.77 20.02 -5.83
N GLU A 281 -17.89 19.94 -4.83
CA GLU A 281 -16.60 20.65 -4.81
C GLU A 281 -15.47 19.90 -5.53
N ALA A 282 -15.79 18.83 -6.28
CA ALA A 282 -14.83 17.99 -6.99
C ALA A 282 -13.64 17.52 -6.12
N HIS A 283 -13.94 17.23 -4.85
CA HIS A 283 -12.98 16.79 -3.83
C HIS A 283 -11.81 17.75 -3.57
N ASP A 284 -11.95 19.05 -3.86
CA ASP A 284 -10.96 20.06 -3.46
C ASP A 284 -10.99 20.25 -1.94
N PRO A 285 -9.92 19.88 -1.20
CA PRO A 285 -9.90 20.00 0.25
C PRO A 285 -10.07 21.44 0.76
N LEU A 286 -9.57 22.44 0.05
CA LEU A 286 -9.70 23.83 0.50
C LEU A 286 -11.11 24.38 0.26
N ALA A 287 -11.79 23.95 -0.81
CA ALA A 287 -13.20 24.25 -0.99
C ALA A 287 -14.06 23.61 0.10
N LEU A 288 -13.76 22.36 0.45
CA LEU A 288 -14.43 21.65 1.54
C LEU A 288 -14.19 22.29 2.91
N VAL A 289 -12.98 22.80 3.18
CA VAL A 289 -12.70 23.60 4.39
C VAL A 289 -13.58 24.85 4.42
N ARG A 290 -13.68 25.61 3.31
CA ARG A 290 -14.52 26.82 3.25
C ARG A 290 -16.00 26.51 3.46
N ALA A 291 -16.50 25.42 2.89
CA ALA A 291 -17.90 25.05 2.97
C ALA A 291 -18.29 24.42 4.31
N SER A 292 -17.39 23.66 4.95
CA SER A 292 -17.68 22.96 6.21
C SER A 292 -17.22 23.71 7.47
N GLY A 293 -16.26 24.62 7.35
CA GLY A 293 -15.59 25.26 8.49
C GLY A 293 -14.65 24.34 9.28
N ALA A 294 -14.51 23.07 8.88
CA ALA A 294 -13.62 22.12 9.53
C ALA A 294 -12.14 22.37 9.16
N PRO A 295 -11.18 22.04 10.04
CA PRO A 295 -9.77 22.18 9.74
C PRO A 295 -9.32 21.20 8.64
N LEU A 296 -8.29 21.58 7.89
CA LEU A 296 -7.86 20.86 6.69
C LEU A 296 -7.46 19.40 6.97
N ASP A 297 -6.75 19.13 8.07
CA ASP A 297 -6.36 17.78 8.47
C ASP A 297 -7.58 16.84 8.65
N ARG A 298 -8.66 17.34 9.26
CA ARG A 298 -9.92 16.62 9.41
C ARG A 298 -10.59 16.40 8.06
N VAL A 299 -10.62 17.41 7.19
CA VAL A 299 -11.17 17.28 5.83
C VAL A 299 -10.41 16.20 5.05
N LEU A 300 -9.07 16.15 5.15
CA LEU A 300 -8.26 15.12 4.51
C LEU A 300 -8.58 13.71 5.06
N ARG A 301 -8.65 13.54 6.38
CA ARG A 301 -9.05 12.26 6.99
C ARG A 301 -10.47 11.86 6.60
N ARG A 302 -11.39 12.81 6.50
CA ARG A 302 -12.77 12.54 6.12
C ARG A 302 -12.90 12.15 4.64
N LEU A 303 -12.12 12.77 3.75
CA LEU A 303 -12.02 12.36 2.35
C LEU A 303 -11.51 10.92 2.20
N LYS A 304 -10.56 10.48 3.05
CA LYS A 304 -10.10 9.08 3.08
C LYS A 304 -11.23 8.12 3.46
N ALA A 305 -12.11 8.52 4.37
CA ALA A 305 -13.22 7.71 4.86
C ALA A 305 -14.42 7.61 3.89
N LEU A 306 -14.37 8.29 2.73
CA LEU A 306 -15.47 8.26 1.77
C LEU A 306 -15.46 6.96 0.94
N PRO A 307 -16.57 6.21 0.90
CA PRO A 307 -16.65 4.94 0.20
C PRO A 307 -16.67 5.12 -1.34
N PRO A 308 -15.83 4.38 -2.11
CA PRO A 308 -15.83 4.44 -3.57
C PRO A 308 -17.18 4.10 -4.20
N GLU A 309 -18.01 3.30 -3.53
CA GLU A 309 -19.35 2.88 -3.96
C GLU A 309 -20.31 4.07 -4.12
N LEU A 310 -20.04 5.19 -3.44
CA LEU A 310 -20.79 6.44 -3.58
C LEU A 310 -20.20 7.38 -4.66
N GLY A 311 -19.26 6.89 -5.48
CA GLY A 311 -18.66 7.66 -6.58
C GLY A 311 -17.44 8.49 -6.18
N HIS A 312 -16.85 8.23 -5.02
CA HIS A 312 -15.63 8.91 -4.58
C HIS A 312 -14.36 8.18 -5.09
N PRO A 313 -13.25 8.89 -5.31
CA PRO A 313 -12.00 8.26 -5.71
C PRO A 313 -11.44 7.42 -4.56
N VAL A 314 -10.75 6.33 -4.90
CA VAL A 314 -9.84 5.67 -3.95
C VAL A 314 -8.74 6.68 -3.62
N THR A 315 -8.41 6.80 -2.34
CA THR A 315 -7.38 7.72 -1.83
C THR A 315 -6.46 6.95 -0.89
N GLY A 316 -5.21 7.36 -0.79
CA GLY A 316 -4.31 6.95 0.29
C GLY A 316 -4.18 8.06 1.32
N LEU A 317 -3.96 7.69 2.58
CA LEU A 317 -3.78 8.63 3.69
C LEU A 317 -2.55 8.24 4.50
N VAL A 318 -1.71 9.22 4.82
CA VAL A 318 -0.54 9.03 5.68
C VAL A 318 -0.54 10.14 6.72
N VAL A 319 -0.25 9.76 7.96
CA VAL A 319 -0.03 10.68 9.07
C VAL A 319 1.39 10.50 9.60
N ALA A 320 2.12 11.58 9.79
CA ALA A 320 3.49 11.56 10.25
C ALA A 320 3.72 12.52 11.42
N ASP A 321 4.67 12.18 12.29
CA ASP A 321 5.18 13.07 13.31
C ASP A 321 6.43 13.85 12.84
N SER A 322 6.92 14.76 13.69
CA SER A 322 8.11 15.57 13.41
C SER A 322 9.42 14.77 13.35
N ALA A 323 9.46 13.53 13.85
CA ALA A 323 10.60 12.63 13.70
C ALA A 323 10.62 11.95 12.32
N GLY A 324 9.56 12.12 11.53
CA GLY A 324 9.39 11.48 10.23
C GLY A 324 8.86 10.05 10.33
N VAL A 325 8.32 9.65 11.48
CA VAL A 325 7.67 8.34 11.67
C VAL A 325 6.23 8.44 11.18
N LEU A 326 5.81 7.46 10.37
CA LEU A 326 4.43 7.35 9.93
C LEU A 326 3.58 6.68 11.03
N THR A 327 2.72 7.48 11.66
CA THR A 327 1.87 7.07 12.80
C THR A 327 0.50 6.53 12.38
N ALA A 328 0.10 6.72 11.13
CA ALA A 328 -1.02 6.01 10.52
C ALA A 328 -0.82 5.97 9.00
N MET A 329 -1.24 4.87 8.37
CA MET A 329 -1.12 4.70 6.93
C MET A 329 -2.24 3.81 6.39
N ASP A 330 -3.12 4.42 5.61
CA ASP A 330 -4.11 3.72 4.79
C ASP A 330 -3.64 3.75 3.34
N ALA A 331 -2.90 2.71 2.93
CA ALA A 331 -2.27 2.64 1.62
C ALA A 331 -3.30 2.65 0.48
N MET A 332 -2.88 3.21 -0.65
CA MET A 332 -3.51 2.97 -1.96
C MET A 332 -2.66 1.93 -2.70
N ALA A 333 -3.30 1.06 -3.49
CA ALA A 333 -2.60 0.09 -4.32
C ALA A 333 -1.45 0.73 -5.13
N GLY A 334 -0.24 0.15 -5.02
CA GLY A 334 0.96 0.66 -5.69
C GLY A 334 1.72 1.76 -4.94
N VAL A 335 1.26 2.20 -3.76
CA VAL A 335 1.95 3.18 -2.92
C VAL A 335 2.04 2.66 -1.48
N ASP A 336 3.15 2.00 -1.18
CA ASP A 336 3.46 1.43 0.13
C ASP A 336 4.72 2.08 0.71
N LEU A 337 4.52 3.07 1.58
CA LEU A 337 5.58 3.83 2.23
C LEU A 337 6.08 3.09 3.49
N PRO A 338 7.40 2.94 3.67
CA PRO A 338 7.92 2.41 4.93
C PRO A 338 7.60 3.37 6.08
N ARG A 339 7.37 2.85 7.29
CA ARG A 339 6.94 3.65 8.45
C ARG A 339 8.06 4.38 9.17
N ALA A 340 9.24 3.78 9.24
CA ALA A 340 10.37 4.30 10.01
C ALA A 340 11.59 4.48 9.13
N GLY A 341 12.23 5.66 9.20
CA GLY A 341 13.60 5.92 8.73
C GLY A 341 13.85 5.91 7.21
N GLY A 342 13.06 5.16 6.43
CA GLY A 342 13.33 4.86 5.03
C GLY A 342 12.54 5.68 4.00
N THR A 343 11.47 6.37 4.41
CA THR A 343 10.55 7.04 3.46
C THR A 343 11.25 8.17 2.72
N CYS A 344 10.94 8.35 1.44
CA CYS A 344 11.51 9.46 0.67
C CYS A 344 11.14 10.82 1.31
N PRO A 345 12.12 11.67 1.67
CA PRO A 345 11.85 12.95 2.33
C PRO A 345 11.17 13.98 1.42
N LEU A 346 11.08 13.71 0.11
CA LEU A 346 10.43 14.61 -0.86
C LEU A 346 8.90 14.50 -0.87
N TRP A 347 8.32 13.56 -0.11
CA TRP A 347 6.87 13.48 0.05
C TRP A 347 6.31 14.73 0.75
N PRO A 348 5.19 15.30 0.27
CA PRO A 348 4.59 16.51 0.82
C PRO A 348 4.27 16.48 2.32
N VAL A 349 4.01 15.29 2.88
CA VAL A 349 3.79 15.12 4.32
C VAL A 349 4.96 15.66 5.16
N PHE A 350 6.20 15.49 4.70
CA PHE A 350 7.38 15.96 5.42
C PHE A 350 7.67 17.44 5.17
N GLU A 351 7.33 17.95 3.98
CA GLU A 351 7.37 19.39 3.70
C GLU A 351 6.42 20.16 4.62
N ALA A 352 5.23 19.60 4.87
CA ALA A 352 4.21 20.20 5.73
C ALA A 352 4.72 20.43 7.15
N LEU A 353 5.52 19.51 7.71
CA LEU A 353 6.12 19.65 9.04
C LEU A 353 7.04 20.86 9.15
N GLY A 354 7.74 21.21 8.08
CA GLY A 354 8.60 22.41 8.03
C GLY A 354 7.81 23.71 7.89
N GLN A 355 6.51 23.63 7.57
CA GLN A 355 5.66 24.79 7.29
C GLN A 355 4.25 24.62 7.92
N PRO A 356 4.14 24.58 9.26
CA PRO A 356 2.88 24.29 9.94
C PRO A 356 1.76 25.26 9.54
N GLY A 357 0.56 24.73 9.33
CA GLY A 357 -0.63 25.47 8.90
C GLY A 357 -0.69 25.83 7.41
N ARG A 358 0.41 25.69 6.65
CA ARG A 358 0.38 25.90 5.20
C ARG A 358 -0.23 24.69 4.50
N ALA A 359 -1.29 24.90 3.71
CA ALA A 359 -1.83 23.90 2.83
C ALA A 359 -0.88 23.66 1.64
N ILE A 360 -0.55 22.41 1.38
CA ILE A 360 0.31 21.99 0.27
C ILE A 360 -0.53 21.20 -0.73
N ARG A 361 -0.39 21.53 -2.01
CA ARG A 361 -0.93 20.78 -3.15
C ARG A 361 0.21 20.56 -4.14
N VAL A 362 0.50 19.31 -4.47
CA VAL A 362 1.61 18.94 -5.34
C VAL A 362 1.27 17.69 -6.12
N LEU A 363 1.59 17.68 -7.42
CA LEU A 363 1.67 16.45 -8.20
C LEU A 363 2.98 15.73 -7.89
N VAL A 364 2.92 14.47 -7.46
CA VAL A 364 4.09 13.64 -7.19
C VAL A 364 4.12 12.44 -8.13
N GLN A 365 5.31 11.94 -8.43
CA GLN A 365 5.46 10.77 -9.29
C GLN A 365 6.51 9.81 -8.74
N LEU A 366 6.09 8.56 -8.53
CA LEU A 366 6.95 7.46 -8.14
C LEU A 366 7.97 7.11 -9.24
N PRO A 367 9.08 6.43 -8.90
CA PRO A 367 10.05 6.00 -9.88
C PRO A 367 9.45 4.91 -10.76
N GLY A 368 9.49 5.11 -12.07
CA GLY A 368 8.97 4.15 -13.01
C GLY A 368 8.52 4.82 -14.32
N PRO A 369 8.85 4.27 -15.48
CA PRO A 369 8.50 4.84 -16.79
C PRO A 369 6.98 4.88 -17.09
N GLN A 370 6.14 4.22 -16.28
CA GLN A 370 4.67 4.24 -16.40
C GLN A 370 3.98 4.63 -15.08
N SER A 371 4.70 5.16 -14.09
CA SER A 371 4.08 5.60 -12.85
C SER A 371 3.19 6.82 -13.14
N ALA A 372 1.88 6.64 -13.04
CA ALA A 372 0.93 7.74 -13.17
C ALA A 372 1.21 8.79 -12.07
N PRO A 373 1.08 10.09 -12.39
CA PRO A 373 1.17 11.13 -11.38
C PRO A 373 0.07 10.96 -10.34
N LEU A 374 0.41 11.23 -9.09
CA LEU A 374 -0.51 11.28 -7.96
C LEU A 374 -0.66 12.74 -7.56
N LEU A 375 -1.89 13.16 -7.27
CA LEU A 375 -2.15 14.43 -6.63
C LEU A 375 -2.08 14.23 -5.12
N ALA A 376 -1.29 15.05 -4.44
CA ALA A 376 -1.14 14.99 -2.99
C ALA A 376 -1.53 16.33 -2.35
N TYR A 377 -2.25 16.23 -1.24
CA TYR A 377 -2.62 17.34 -0.38
C TYR A 377 -2.03 17.08 1.01
N ALA A 378 -1.38 18.07 1.61
CA ALA A 378 -0.79 17.92 2.93
C ALA A 378 -0.93 19.17 3.80
N VAL A 379 -0.97 18.97 5.11
CA VAL A 379 -0.92 20.03 6.13
C VAL A 379 -0.33 19.47 7.42
N ALA A 380 0.38 20.28 8.18
CA ALA A 380 0.79 19.95 9.54
C ALA A 380 0.17 20.91 10.54
N LEU A 381 -0.41 20.38 11.60
CA LEU A 381 -1.07 21.16 12.65
C LEU A 381 -0.56 20.73 14.04
N PRO A 382 -0.60 21.64 15.03
CA PRO A 382 -0.27 21.29 16.40
C PRO A 382 -1.31 20.32 16.97
N LYS A 383 -0.81 19.33 17.72
CA LYS A 383 -1.61 18.34 18.44
C LYS A 383 -1.72 18.73 19.91
N GLY A 384 -2.95 18.74 20.43
CA GLY A 384 -3.23 19.11 21.81
C GLY A 384 -3.40 20.61 22.02
N ALA A 385 -3.59 21.00 23.28
CA ALA A 385 -3.75 22.40 23.65
C ALA A 385 -2.39 23.13 23.69
N ALA A 386 -2.40 24.43 23.39
CA ALA A 386 -1.23 25.27 23.58
C ALA A 386 -0.93 25.41 25.08
N ASP A 387 0.31 25.14 25.47
CA ASP A 387 0.82 25.31 26.83
C ASP A 387 2.20 25.95 26.77
N TYR A 388 2.44 26.99 27.57
CA TYR A 388 3.72 27.67 27.67
C TYR A 388 4.86 26.76 28.15
N ARG A 389 4.53 25.66 28.83
CA ARG A 389 5.49 24.73 29.44
C ARG A 389 5.65 23.42 28.69
N ALA A 390 4.81 23.16 27.68
CA ALA A 390 4.90 21.95 26.88
C ALA A 390 5.46 22.25 25.49
N PRO A 391 6.30 21.37 24.92
CA PRO A 391 6.70 21.50 23.53
C PRO A 391 5.49 21.34 22.61
N VAL A 392 5.49 22.08 21.49
CA VAL A 392 4.47 21.92 20.44
C VAL A 392 4.76 20.62 19.69
N VAL A 393 3.82 19.69 19.76
CA VAL A 393 3.86 18.45 18.96
C VAL A 393 3.12 18.71 17.65
N LEU A 394 3.80 18.49 16.52
CA LEU A 394 3.19 18.63 15.19
C LEU A 394 2.78 17.27 14.64
N GLU A 395 1.60 17.22 14.03
CA GLU A 395 1.11 16.07 13.29
C GLU A 395 0.84 16.50 11.84
N ALA A 396 1.52 15.88 10.87
CA ALA A 396 1.30 16.10 9.46
C ALA A 396 0.34 15.05 8.90
N THR A 397 -0.69 15.49 8.20
CA THR A 397 -1.65 14.64 7.50
C THR A 397 -1.52 14.88 6.01
N MET A 398 -1.39 13.81 5.23
CA MET A 398 -1.35 13.86 3.77
C MET A 398 -2.37 12.89 3.19
N LEU A 399 -3.18 13.39 2.27
CA LEU A 399 -4.06 12.60 1.41
C LEU A 399 -3.47 12.59 -0.01
N TYR A 400 -3.55 11.46 -0.70
CA TYR A 400 -3.13 11.38 -2.09
C TYR A 400 -4.06 10.49 -2.92
N LEU A 401 -4.13 10.78 -4.22
CA LEU A 401 -5.00 10.09 -5.16
C LEU A 401 -4.40 10.12 -6.57
N SER A 402 -4.91 9.29 -7.47
CA SER A 402 -4.56 9.38 -8.89
C SER A 402 -4.85 10.78 -9.42
N ALA A 403 -3.88 11.39 -10.09
CA ALA A 403 -4.10 12.68 -10.71
C ALA A 403 -5.17 12.57 -11.81
N PRO A 404 -6.04 13.57 -11.96
CA PRO A 404 -6.99 13.61 -13.08
C PRO A 404 -6.24 13.61 -14.41
N ALA A 405 -6.81 12.95 -15.43
CA ALA A 405 -6.24 12.94 -16.76
C ALA A 405 -6.13 14.37 -17.32
N GLU A 406 -5.02 14.68 -17.99
CA GLU A 406 -4.79 15.97 -18.64
C GLU A 406 -5.98 16.35 -19.53
N GLY A 407 -6.53 17.56 -19.36
CA GLY A 407 -7.64 18.08 -20.16
C GLY A 407 -9.03 18.03 -19.52
N ALA A 408 -9.17 17.66 -18.25
CA ALA A 408 -10.41 17.91 -17.50
C ALA A 408 -10.64 19.44 -17.38
N ALA A 409 -11.77 19.91 -17.92
CA ALA A 409 -12.06 21.33 -18.08
C ALA A 409 -11.94 22.13 -16.77
N GLY A 410 -11.06 23.14 -16.76
CA GLY A 410 -10.98 24.16 -15.71
C GLY A 410 -9.72 24.18 -14.83
N GLN A 411 -8.70 23.36 -15.09
CA GLN A 411 -7.48 23.35 -14.26
C GLN A 411 -6.40 24.31 -14.78
N SER A 412 -5.82 25.08 -13.84
CA SER A 412 -4.61 25.90 -13.96
C SER A 412 -3.47 25.19 -14.70
N PRO A 413 -2.46 25.92 -15.23
CA PRO A 413 -1.34 25.34 -15.99
C PRO A 413 -0.72 24.13 -15.30
N PRO A 414 -0.15 23.17 -16.06
CA PRO A 414 0.37 21.92 -15.52
C PRO A 414 1.39 22.21 -14.42
N GLU A 415 1.03 21.86 -13.18
CA GLU A 415 1.94 22.00 -12.04
C GLU A 415 3.17 21.11 -12.24
N PRO A 416 4.37 21.58 -11.88
CA PRO A 416 5.57 20.79 -12.01
C PRO A 416 5.45 19.50 -11.18
N ILE A 417 5.58 18.37 -11.84
CA ILE A 417 5.52 17.06 -11.20
C ILE A 417 6.79 16.85 -10.36
N ARG A 418 6.61 16.65 -9.06
CA ARG A 418 7.70 16.38 -8.12
C ARG A 418 8.10 14.90 -8.20
N PRO A 419 9.37 14.59 -8.54
CA PRO A 419 9.85 13.22 -8.47
C PRO A 419 10.01 12.77 -7.01
N VAL A 420 9.31 11.70 -6.63
CA VAL A 420 9.43 11.06 -5.30
C VAL A 420 9.85 9.59 -5.44
N GLY A 421 10.07 8.92 -4.31
CA GLY A 421 10.36 7.49 -4.19
C GLY A 421 9.66 6.86 -2.98
N LEU A 422 9.69 5.54 -2.87
CA LEU A 422 9.21 4.85 -1.66
C LEU A 422 10.29 4.88 -0.57
N ALA A 423 11.50 4.41 -0.91
CA ALA A 423 12.68 4.50 -0.05
C ALA A 423 13.98 4.66 -0.85
N CYS A 424 15.00 5.30 -0.27
CA CYS A 424 16.26 5.60 -0.96
C CYS A 424 16.94 4.32 -1.51
N ARG A 425 17.00 3.27 -0.68
CA ARG A 425 17.67 2.00 -0.99
C ARG A 425 17.11 1.31 -2.23
N ILE A 426 15.81 1.44 -2.49
CA ILE A 426 15.12 0.83 -3.65
C ILE A 426 14.68 1.86 -4.70
N CYS A 427 15.15 3.10 -4.61
CA CYS A 427 14.78 4.14 -5.57
C CYS A 427 15.72 4.13 -6.78
N SER A 428 15.18 3.90 -7.98
CA SER A 428 15.92 3.87 -9.24
C SER A 428 16.30 5.24 -9.82
N ARG A 429 15.96 6.36 -9.17
CA ARG A 429 16.28 7.72 -9.68
C ARG A 429 17.77 8.04 -9.56
N ASP A 430 18.36 8.55 -10.64
CA ASP A 430 19.82 8.70 -10.74
C ASP A 430 20.39 9.90 -9.98
N ALA A 431 19.84 11.10 -10.20
CA ALA A 431 20.35 12.36 -9.69
C ALA A 431 19.43 12.96 -8.61
N CYS A 432 19.16 12.19 -7.54
CA CYS A 432 18.35 12.67 -6.43
C CYS A 432 19.23 13.35 -5.36
N THR A 433 19.08 14.66 -5.20
CA THR A 433 19.82 15.46 -4.18
C THR A 433 19.39 15.14 -2.75
N ALA A 434 18.20 14.55 -2.56
CA ALA A 434 17.68 14.15 -1.25
C ALA A 434 18.00 12.69 -0.87
N ARG A 435 18.86 12.01 -1.64
CA ARG A 435 19.22 10.61 -1.42
C ARG A 435 20.06 10.46 -0.14
N ARG A 436 19.54 9.69 0.83
CA ARG A 436 20.23 9.36 2.09
C ARG A 436 21.16 8.15 1.96
N GLU A 437 20.77 7.17 1.14
CA GLU A 437 21.49 5.91 0.97
C GLU A 437 21.66 5.54 -0.53
N PRO A 438 22.76 4.88 -0.89
CA PRO A 438 22.92 4.26 -2.21
C PRO A 438 21.77 3.30 -2.52
N SER A 439 21.32 3.28 -3.77
CA SER A 439 20.30 2.30 -4.17
C SER A 439 20.95 0.95 -4.47
N ILE A 440 20.34 -0.15 -4.00
CA ILE A 440 20.73 -1.52 -4.38
C ILE A 440 20.35 -1.89 -5.80
N LEU A 441 19.40 -1.16 -6.41
CA LEU A 441 19.01 -1.36 -7.80
C LEU A 441 20.06 -0.81 -8.78
N ARG A 442 21.12 -0.18 -8.26
CA ARG A 442 22.23 0.38 -9.04
C ARG A 442 23.55 -0.12 -8.47
N ALA A 443 24.51 -0.41 -9.33
CA ALA A 443 25.90 -0.53 -8.90
C ALA A 443 26.34 0.82 -8.31
N ALA A 444 26.96 0.81 -7.12
CA ALA A 444 27.38 2.02 -6.44
C ALA A 444 28.33 2.83 -7.35
N ALA A 445 27.84 3.94 -7.90
CA ALA A 445 28.73 4.92 -8.50
C ALA A 445 29.52 5.58 -7.36
N ALA A 446 30.85 5.48 -7.42
CA ALA A 446 31.74 6.11 -6.46
C ALA A 446 31.38 7.60 -6.29
N PRO A 447 31.42 8.14 -5.06
CA PRO A 447 31.09 9.54 -4.83
C PRO A 447 32.07 10.43 -5.61
N THR A 448 31.54 11.26 -6.51
CA THR A 448 32.27 12.41 -7.02
C THR A 448 32.49 13.37 -5.86
N ALA A 449 33.74 13.52 -5.44
CA ALA A 449 34.16 14.52 -4.46
C ALA A 449 33.68 15.90 -4.91
N GLY A 450 32.89 16.56 -4.06
CA GLY A 450 32.50 17.96 -4.18
C GLY A 450 32.96 18.70 -2.94
#